data_AF-R8QBD0-F1
#
_entry.id   AF-R8QBD0-F1
#
_cell.length_a   1.000
_cell.length_b   1.000
_cell.length_c   1.000
_cell.angle_alpha   90.00
_cell.angle_beta   90.00
_cell.angle_gamma   90.00
#
_symmetry.space_group_name_H-M   'P 1'
#
loop_
_entity.id
_entity.type
_entity.pdbx_description
1 polymer ?
#
loop_
_entity_poly.entity_id
_entity_poly.type
_entity_poly.pdbx_seq_one_letter_code
_entity_poly.pdbx_strand_id
1 'polypeptide(L)'
;MTDFQKQFFARLNIEEKETVSFEGLPSIMYAMSQSVPFENLNILENNFTEISKENLEQKILLNNRGGLCYELNPTMYYFLKDSKFDVHLVSGTVYNNANSIWAVDSGHIATVLKYHNELYLIEVGFGSYLPLAPVPFSGEVVHSVTGDYRIRKETTEKGNYILEMRKNNEFLDQSSTNDWTVGYAFHLEEVNVEKANAAQKIIVEHEGSPFNKVPLIVKLTENGHASLTKDSLTIAKNGKKTKETVTEEQYKNLLHSTFGITLNF
;
A
#
# COMPACT_ATOMS: atom_id res chain seq x y z
N MET A 1 13.46 19.30 -10.07
CA MET A 1 13.06 17.89 -9.97
C MET A 1 14.27 17.06 -9.54
N THR A 2 14.14 16.24 -8.51
CA THR A 2 15.20 15.32 -8.05
C THR A 2 15.27 14.06 -8.94
N ASP A 3 16.34 13.29 -8.85
CA ASP A 3 16.42 12.00 -9.57
C ASP A 3 15.35 11.02 -9.11
N PHE A 4 15.10 10.96 -7.79
CA PHE A 4 14.00 10.17 -7.21
C PHE A 4 12.64 10.52 -7.85
N GLN A 5 12.32 11.81 -8.03
CA GLN A 5 11.07 12.23 -8.68
C GLN A 5 10.98 11.75 -10.14
N LYS A 6 12.07 11.86 -10.92
CA LYS A 6 12.10 11.37 -12.30
C LYS A 6 11.88 9.87 -12.37
N GLN A 7 12.59 9.10 -11.53
CA GLN A 7 12.42 7.65 -11.45
C GLN A 7 11.02 7.26 -11.00
N PHE A 8 10.42 8.04 -10.10
CA PHE A 8 9.04 7.83 -9.64
C PHE A 8 8.03 8.05 -10.76
N PHE A 9 8.11 9.15 -11.50
CA PHE A 9 7.24 9.42 -12.65
C PHE A 9 7.39 8.33 -13.73
N ALA A 10 8.63 7.95 -14.06
CA ALA A 10 8.92 6.88 -15.00
C ALA A 10 8.31 5.54 -14.55
N ARG A 11 8.49 5.16 -13.27
CA ARG A 11 7.96 3.91 -12.70
C ARG A 11 6.44 3.83 -12.75
N LEU A 12 5.75 4.97 -12.62
CA LEU A 12 4.30 5.09 -12.68
C LEU A 12 3.74 5.25 -14.10
N ASN A 13 4.61 5.34 -15.11
CA ASN A 13 4.24 5.62 -16.51
C ASN A 13 3.38 6.90 -16.66
N ILE A 14 3.74 7.96 -15.93
CA ILE A 14 3.08 9.26 -16.01
C ILE A 14 4.09 10.34 -16.41
N GLU A 15 3.58 11.43 -16.99
CA GLU A 15 4.42 12.56 -17.41
C GLU A 15 5.13 13.21 -16.21
N GLU A 16 6.39 13.56 -16.40
CA GLU A 16 7.15 14.35 -15.44
C GLU A 16 6.47 15.71 -15.22
N LYS A 17 6.31 16.11 -13.95
CA LYS A 17 5.74 17.41 -13.60
C LYS A 17 6.73 18.20 -12.77
N GLU A 18 7.08 19.41 -13.22
CA GLU A 18 7.95 20.30 -12.44
C GLU A 18 7.32 20.68 -11.09
N THR A 19 5.99 20.82 -11.05
CA THR A 19 5.22 21.09 -9.84
C THR A 19 4.10 20.06 -9.69
N VAL A 20 4.05 19.40 -8.54
CA VAL A 20 2.96 18.50 -8.17
C VAL A 20 1.97 19.28 -7.31
N SER A 21 0.72 19.39 -7.74
CA SER A 21 -0.35 20.01 -6.97
C SER A 21 -1.10 18.98 -6.12
N PHE A 22 -1.79 19.44 -5.08
CA PHE A 22 -2.61 18.59 -4.22
C PHE A 22 -3.72 17.87 -5.03
N GLU A 23 -4.31 18.57 -5.99
CA GLU A 23 -5.36 18.07 -6.88
C GLU A 23 -4.85 16.97 -7.84
N GLY A 24 -3.53 16.90 -8.05
CA GLY A 24 -2.88 15.85 -8.83
C GLY A 24 -2.63 14.54 -8.05
N LEU A 25 -2.73 14.56 -6.72
CA LEU A 25 -2.43 13.39 -5.87
C LEU A 25 -3.32 12.18 -6.16
N PRO A 26 -4.65 12.30 -6.40
CA PRO A 26 -5.47 11.14 -6.75
C PRO A 26 -4.98 10.41 -8.00
N SER A 27 -4.59 11.13 -9.05
CA SER A 27 -4.05 10.52 -10.28
C SER A 27 -2.71 9.82 -10.03
N ILE A 28 -1.86 10.40 -9.17
CA ILE A 28 -0.56 9.80 -8.81
C ILE A 28 -0.75 8.54 -7.97
N MET A 29 -1.63 8.57 -6.97
CA MET A 29 -1.98 7.41 -6.13
C MET A 29 -2.60 6.29 -6.98
N TYR A 30 -3.49 6.64 -7.91
CA TYR A 30 -4.05 5.69 -8.87
C TYR A 30 -2.96 5.07 -9.75
N ALA A 31 -2.09 5.87 -10.36
CA ALA A 31 -1.01 5.37 -11.20
C ALA A 31 -0.04 4.44 -10.44
N MET A 32 0.25 4.76 -9.17
CA MET A 32 1.04 3.89 -8.30
C MET A 32 0.34 2.55 -8.06
N SER A 33 -0.96 2.54 -7.77
CA SER A 33 -1.73 1.30 -7.57
C SER A 33 -1.77 0.37 -8.78
N GLN A 34 -1.65 0.94 -9.99
CA GLN A 34 -1.64 0.23 -11.26
C GLN A 34 -0.24 -0.29 -11.62
N SER A 35 0.81 0.40 -11.17
CA SER A 35 2.18 0.17 -11.61
C SER A 35 3.01 -0.61 -10.59
N VAL A 36 2.86 -0.32 -9.30
CA VAL A 36 3.67 -0.85 -8.21
C VAL A 36 2.86 -1.88 -7.41
N PRO A 37 3.21 -3.17 -7.48
CA PRO A 37 2.48 -4.20 -6.74
C PRO A 37 2.75 -4.13 -5.23
N PHE A 38 1.77 -4.57 -4.45
CA PHE A 38 1.96 -4.97 -3.06
C PHE A 38 2.53 -6.39 -3.04
N GLU A 39 3.70 -6.60 -2.45
CA GLU A 39 4.38 -7.91 -2.43
C GLU A 39 5.32 -8.12 -1.25
N ASN A 40 5.53 -9.39 -0.87
CA ASN A 40 6.38 -9.80 0.25
C ASN A 40 7.58 -10.68 -0.16
N LEU A 41 7.97 -10.70 -1.44
CA LEU A 41 8.92 -11.70 -1.95
C LEU A 41 10.30 -11.54 -1.29
N ASN A 42 10.72 -10.31 -1.01
CA ASN A 42 12.02 -10.06 -0.38
C ASN A 42 12.15 -10.65 1.03
N ILE A 43 11.03 -10.80 1.75
CA ILE A 43 11.01 -11.47 3.05
C ILE A 43 11.34 -12.95 2.85
N LEU A 44 10.71 -13.58 1.85
CA LEU A 44 10.83 -15.01 1.60
C LEU A 44 12.18 -15.39 0.98
N GLU A 45 12.80 -14.46 0.25
CA GLU A 45 14.15 -14.57 -0.30
C GLU A 45 15.25 -14.16 0.69
N ASN A 46 14.88 -13.68 1.90
CA ASN A 46 15.81 -13.12 2.89
C ASN A 46 16.75 -12.04 2.32
N ASN A 47 16.26 -11.22 1.39
CA ASN A 47 17.00 -10.15 0.72
C ASN A 47 16.37 -8.76 0.95
N PHE A 48 15.56 -8.63 1.99
CA PHE A 48 15.07 -7.32 2.45
C PHE A 48 16.25 -6.46 2.92
N THR A 49 16.16 -5.16 2.69
CA THR A 49 17.19 -4.18 3.03
C THR A 49 16.65 -3.17 4.03
N GLU A 50 17.52 -2.35 4.61
CA GLU A 50 17.08 -1.22 5.43
C GLU A 50 16.13 -0.30 4.64
N ILE A 51 15.09 0.20 5.30
CA ILE A 51 14.18 1.20 4.75
C ILE A 51 14.89 2.56 4.73
N SER A 52 15.38 2.93 3.55
CA SER A 52 15.99 4.23 3.25
C SER A 52 15.51 4.74 1.89
N LYS A 53 15.73 6.02 1.61
CA LYS A 53 15.35 6.60 0.32
C LYS A 53 16.05 5.90 -0.84
N GLU A 54 17.34 5.65 -0.68
CA GLU A 54 18.23 5.03 -1.66
C GLU A 54 17.83 3.57 -1.95
N ASN A 55 17.57 2.79 -0.90
CA ASN A 55 17.17 1.38 -1.07
C ASN A 55 15.78 1.25 -1.69
N LEU A 56 14.84 2.14 -1.33
CA LEU A 56 13.50 2.16 -1.92
C LEU A 56 13.54 2.61 -3.39
N GLU A 57 14.36 3.60 -3.73
CA GLU A 57 14.61 3.99 -5.12
C GLU A 57 15.15 2.80 -5.93
N GLN A 58 16.17 2.13 -5.41
CA GLN A 58 16.76 0.97 -6.08
C GLN A 58 15.75 -0.16 -6.26
N LYS A 59 15.01 -0.52 -5.20
CA LYS A 59 14.06 -1.64 -5.24
C LYS A 59 12.83 -1.30 -6.09
N ILE A 60 12.08 -0.28 -5.69
CA ILE A 60 10.73 -0.02 -6.20
C ILE A 60 10.80 0.64 -7.59
N LEU A 61 11.70 1.61 -7.76
CA LEU A 61 11.72 2.46 -8.96
C LEU A 61 12.64 1.88 -10.04
N LEU A 62 13.89 1.56 -9.70
CA LEU A 62 14.87 1.08 -10.67
C LEU A 62 14.71 -0.41 -11.01
N ASN A 63 14.55 -1.27 -10.00
CA ASN A 63 14.39 -2.71 -10.20
C ASN A 63 12.94 -3.14 -10.49
N ASN A 64 12.02 -2.17 -10.64
CA ASN A 64 10.59 -2.38 -10.93
C ASN A 64 9.85 -3.32 -9.95
N ARG A 65 10.36 -3.47 -8.72
CA ARG A 65 9.73 -4.33 -7.70
C ARG A 65 8.56 -3.62 -7.01
N GLY A 66 7.83 -4.40 -6.21
CA GLY A 66 6.83 -3.89 -5.29
C GLY A 66 7.35 -3.87 -3.84
N GLY A 67 6.42 -3.76 -2.90
CA GLY A 67 6.75 -3.88 -1.49
C GLY A 67 5.53 -3.95 -0.57
N LEU A 68 5.79 -3.98 0.73
CA LEU A 68 4.74 -3.90 1.76
C LEU A 68 4.50 -2.45 2.18
N CYS A 69 3.55 -2.22 3.10
CA CYS A 69 3.16 -0.88 3.54
C CYS A 69 4.34 -0.01 4.02
N TYR A 70 5.29 -0.62 4.74
CA TYR A 70 6.51 0.05 5.23
C TYR A 70 7.55 0.32 4.14
N GLU A 71 7.30 -0.07 2.88
CA GLU A 71 8.12 0.29 1.72
C GLU A 71 7.35 1.24 0.80
N LEU A 72 6.09 0.92 0.50
CA LEU A 72 5.25 1.69 -0.42
C LEU A 72 4.89 3.07 0.12
N ASN A 73 4.46 3.17 1.38
CA ASN A 73 4.13 4.47 1.98
C ASN A 73 5.38 5.35 2.17
N PRO A 74 6.54 4.84 2.64
CA PRO A 74 7.79 5.61 2.63
C PRO A 74 8.27 6.04 1.24
N THR A 75 8.06 5.22 0.19
CA THR A 75 8.38 5.60 -1.20
C THR A 75 7.55 6.82 -1.62
N MET A 76 6.24 6.80 -1.35
CA MET A 76 5.35 7.94 -1.58
C MET A 76 5.74 9.16 -0.73
N TYR A 77 6.08 8.97 0.55
CA TYR A 77 6.56 10.02 1.45
C TYR A 77 7.77 10.76 0.86
N TYR A 78 8.79 10.04 0.38
CA TYR A 78 9.96 10.68 -0.22
C TYR A 78 9.64 11.45 -1.50
N PHE A 79 8.76 10.91 -2.35
CA PHE A 79 8.27 11.62 -3.53
C PHE A 79 7.54 12.92 -3.15
N LEU A 80 6.63 12.87 -2.16
CA LEU A 80 5.89 14.04 -1.69
C LEU A 80 6.79 15.09 -1.05
N LYS A 81 7.78 14.65 -0.26
CA LYS A 81 8.77 15.52 0.38
C LYS A 81 9.66 16.23 -0.65
N ASP A 82 10.12 15.52 -1.67
CA ASP A 82 10.86 16.12 -2.79
C ASP A 82 9.98 17.09 -3.59
N SER A 83 8.68 16.81 -3.67
CA SER A 83 7.64 17.66 -4.25
C SER A 83 7.18 18.82 -3.33
N LYS A 84 7.87 19.03 -2.20
CA LYS A 84 7.69 20.16 -1.27
C LYS A 84 6.37 20.16 -0.48
N PHE A 85 5.69 19.02 -0.40
CA PHE A 85 4.59 18.86 0.55
C PHE A 85 5.11 18.72 1.98
N ASP A 86 4.33 19.23 2.94
CA ASP A 86 4.53 19.00 4.36
C ASP A 86 3.97 17.62 4.73
N VAL A 87 4.86 16.63 4.85
CA VAL A 87 4.52 15.23 5.08
C VAL A 87 5.34 14.62 6.20
N HIS A 88 4.72 13.70 6.94
CA HIS A 88 5.38 12.86 7.94
C HIS A 88 4.86 11.43 7.89
N LEU A 89 5.63 10.49 8.43
CA LEU A 89 5.18 9.10 8.58
C LEU A 89 4.45 8.92 9.91
N VAL A 90 3.53 7.96 9.94
CA VAL A 90 2.83 7.51 11.15
C VAL A 90 2.87 6.00 11.27
N SER A 91 2.79 5.51 12.51
CA SER A 91 2.77 4.07 12.83
C SER A 91 1.35 3.63 13.18
N GLY A 92 0.97 2.44 12.74
CA GLY A 92 -0.32 1.85 13.03
C GLY A 92 -0.31 0.33 13.13
N THR A 93 -1.48 -0.21 13.44
CA THR A 93 -1.74 -1.65 13.60
C THR A 93 -3.02 -2.00 12.85
N VAL A 94 -2.92 -2.95 11.92
CA VAL A 94 -4.06 -3.42 11.11
C VAL A 94 -5.04 -4.21 11.97
N TYR A 95 -6.34 -4.04 11.71
CA TYR A 95 -7.37 -4.84 12.33
C TYR A 95 -7.83 -5.95 11.39
N ASN A 96 -7.76 -7.21 11.85
CA ASN A 96 -8.28 -8.34 11.12
C ASN A 96 -9.76 -8.57 11.48
N ASN A 97 -10.65 -7.96 10.69
CA ASN A 97 -12.10 -8.07 10.89
C ASN A 97 -12.63 -9.51 10.82
N ALA A 98 -12.02 -10.39 10.02
CA ALA A 98 -12.50 -11.77 9.88
C ALA A 98 -12.35 -12.57 11.18
N ASN A 99 -11.31 -12.27 11.96
CA ASN A 99 -11.00 -12.94 13.22
C ASN A 99 -11.28 -12.06 14.44
N SER A 100 -11.71 -10.80 14.24
CA SER A 100 -11.93 -9.81 15.29
C SER A 100 -10.74 -9.62 16.24
N ILE A 101 -9.53 -9.53 15.65
CA ILE A 101 -8.27 -9.33 16.40
C ILE A 101 -7.38 -8.31 15.70
N TRP A 102 -6.53 -7.64 16.47
CA TRP A 102 -5.43 -6.85 15.92
C TRP A 102 -4.37 -7.77 15.30
N ALA A 103 -3.78 -7.31 14.20
CA ALA A 103 -2.56 -7.88 13.66
C ALA A 103 -1.36 -7.57 14.59
N VAL A 104 -0.17 -7.98 14.17
CA VAL A 104 1.07 -7.69 14.89
C VAL A 104 1.21 -6.18 15.13
N ASP A 105 1.55 -5.82 16.36
CA ASP A 105 1.57 -4.43 16.81
C ASP A 105 2.59 -3.60 16.04
N SER A 106 2.25 -2.34 15.71
CA SER A 106 3.12 -1.43 14.96
C SER A 106 3.59 -1.98 13.60
N GLY A 107 2.86 -2.92 13.00
CA GLY A 107 3.21 -3.54 11.72
C GLY A 107 2.84 -2.72 10.48
N HIS A 108 2.16 -1.57 10.64
CA HIS A 108 1.74 -0.71 9.53
C HIS A 108 2.41 0.66 9.60
N ILE A 109 2.81 1.17 8.43
CA ILE A 109 3.30 2.54 8.24
C ILE A 109 2.41 3.20 7.20
N ALA A 110 2.05 4.46 7.44
CA ALA A 110 1.34 5.31 6.48
C ALA A 110 1.94 6.71 6.46
N THR A 111 1.48 7.56 5.53
CA THR A 111 1.94 8.95 5.40
C THR A 111 0.81 9.91 5.72
N VAL A 112 1.09 10.97 6.47
CA VAL A 112 0.18 12.09 6.70
C VAL A 112 0.73 13.31 5.98
N LEU A 113 -0.16 14.05 5.34
CA LEU A 113 0.11 15.27 4.59
C LEU A 113 -0.67 16.43 5.19
N LYS A 114 0.00 17.56 5.39
CA LYS A 114 -0.63 18.82 5.78
C LYS A 114 -0.75 19.75 4.57
N TYR A 115 -1.96 20.21 4.29
CA TYR A 115 -2.25 21.12 3.18
C TYR A 115 -3.33 22.12 3.59
N HIS A 116 -3.08 23.42 3.39
CA HIS A 116 -3.99 24.51 3.80
C HIS A 116 -4.53 24.38 5.24
N ASN A 117 -3.67 24.00 6.20
CA ASN A 117 -3.99 23.76 7.62
C ASN A 117 -4.88 22.55 7.91
N GLU A 118 -5.16 21.71 6.92
CA GLU A 118 -5.87 20.45 7.08
C GLU A 118 -4.90 19.27 6.97
N LEU A 119 -5.28 18.15 7.57
CA LEU A 119 -4.52 16.90 7.53
C LEU A 119 -5.23 15.90 6.63
N TYR A 120 -4.42 15.16 5.88
CA TYR A 120 -4.85 14.10 4.98
C TYR A 120 -3.97 12.88 5.18
N LEU A 121 -4.58 11.69 5.20
CA LEU A 121 -3.87 10.43 5.15
C LEU A 121 -3.60 10.09 3.68
N ILE A 122 -2.34 9.82 3.37
CA ILE A 122 -1.90 9.28 2.09
C ILE A 122 -1.59 7.80 2.29
N GLU A 123 -2.48 6.95 1.79
CA GLU A 123 -2.39 5.49 1.90
C GLU A 123 -2.25 4.86 0.51
N VAL A 124 -1.10 4.24 0.26
CA VAL A 124 -0.78 3.52 -0.99
C VAL A 124 -0.24 2.12 -0.72
N GLY A 125 -0.20 1.69 0.54
CA GLY A 125 0.45 0.46 1.01
C GLY A 125 -0.49 -0.56 1.65
N PHE A 126 -1.81 -0.33 1.67
CA PHE A 126 -2.76 -1.21 2.37
C PHE A 126 -3.30 -2.37 1.50
N GLY A 127 -2.39 -3.09 0.83
CA GLY A 127 -2.75 -4.19 -0.07
C GLY A 127 -3.63 -3.71 -1.24
N SER A 128 -4.81 -4.32 -1.41
CA SER A 128 -5.82 -3.86 -2.39
C SER A 128 -6.81 -2.83 -1.84
N TYR A 129 -6.74 -2.48 -0.55
CA TYR A 129 -7.69 -1.56 0.09
C TYR A 129 -7.15 -0.12 0.04
N LEU A 130 -7.11 0.44 -1.17
CA LEU A 130 -6.47 1.72 -1.43
C LEU A 130 -7.52 2.83 -1.63
N PRO A 131 -7.48 3.95 -0.89
CA PRO A 131 -8.43 5.05 -1.09
C PRO A 131 -8.29 5.75 -2.45
N LEU A 132 -7.12 5.65 -3.10
CA LEU A 132 -6.79 6.28 -4.39
C LEU A 132 -6.91 7.82 -4.41
N ALA A 133 -7.06 8.44 -3.25
CA ALA A 133 -7.05 9.88 -3.02
C ALA A 133 -6.66 10.16 -1.56
N PRO A 134 -6.17 11.38 -1.24
CA PRO A 134 -5.94 11.79 0.14
C PRO A 134 -7.22 11.68 0.98
N VAL A 135 -7.16 10.99 2.14
CA VAL A 135 -8.32 10.83 3.04
C VAL A 135 -8.29 11.93 4.09
N PRO A 136 -9.27 12.85 4.12
CA PRO A 136 -9.21 13.99 5.02
C PRO A 136 -9.52 13.59 6.47
N PHE A 137 -8.81 14.21 7.42
CA PHE A 137 -9.04 14.04 8.85
C PHE A 137 -10.34 14.73 9.33
N SER A 138 -11.02 15.47 8.46
CA SER A 138 -12.38 16.00 8.69
C SER A 138 -13.43 14.90 8.87
N GLY A 139 -13.12 13.68 8.41
CA GLY A 139 -14.01 12.52 8.45
C GLY A 139 -14.93 12.40 7.23
N GLU A 140 -14.76 13.27 6.23
CA GLU A 140 -15.42 13.11 4.94
C GLU A 140 -15.04 11.79 4.28
N VAL A 141 -16.00 11.21 3.57
CA VAL A 141 -15.84 9.91 2.93
C VAL A 141 -15.12 10.08 1.60
N VAL A 142 -14.03 9.35 1.43
CA VAL A 142 -13.37 9.15 0.13
C VAL A 142 -13.98 7.93 -0.54
N HIS A 143 -14.52 8.14 -1.74
CA HIS A 143 -15.06 7.10 -2.59
C HIS A 143 -14.03 6.65 -3.62
N SER A 144 -13.84 5.35 -3.74
CA SER A 144 -12.92 4.78 -4.72
C SER A 144 -13.48 3.49 -5.31
N VAL A 145 -12.83 2.98 -6.36
CA VAL A 145 -13.22 1.70 -6.95
C VAL A 145 -13.02 0.53 -5.99
N THR A 146 -12.12 0.60 -5.01
CA THR A 146 -11.87 -0.49 -4.05
C THR A 146 -12.82 -0.46 -2.84
N GLY A 147 -13.53 0.64 -2.64
CA GLY A 147 -14.38 0.86 -1.47
C GLY A 147 -14.41 2.33 -1.05
N ASP A 148 -15.08 2.56 0.07
CA ASP A 148 -15.14 3.87 0.69
C ASP A 148 -14.34 3.89 1.98
N TYR A 149 -13.71 5.02 2.24
CA TYR A 149 -12.73 5.20 3.30
C TYR A 149 -13.02 6.48 4.06
N ARG A 150 -12.80 6.47 5.37
CA ARG A 150 -12.86 7.69 6.20
C ARG A 150 -11.95 7.57 7.42
N ILE A 151 -11.53 8.72 7.94
CA ILE A 151 -10.81 8.79 9.21
C ILE A 151 -11.80 9.11 10.33
N ARG A 152 -11.66 8.46 11.47
CA ARG A 152 -12.29 8.89 12.72
C ARG A 152 -11.24 9.10 13.79
N LYS A 153 -11.40 10.18 14.55
CA LYS A 153 -10.64 10.39 15.79
C LYS A 153 -11.25 9.50 16.87
N GLU A 154 -10.60 8.37 17.12
CA GLU A 154 -11.05 7.37 18.08
C GLU A 154 -9.84 6.76 18.77
N THR A 155 -9.82 6.83 20.10
CA THR A 155 -8.76 6.21 20.90
C THR A 155 -9.04 4.73 21.04
N THR A 156 -8.07 3.92 20.62
CA THR A 156 -8.03 2.47 20.80
C THR A 156 -6.78 2.09 21.57
N GLU A 157 -6.60 0.81 21.88
CA GLU A 157 -5.32 0.32 22.41
C GLU A 157 -4.15 0.40 21.42
N LYS A 158 -4.42 0.75 20.15
CA LYS A 158 -3.47 0.76 19.02
C LYS A 158 -3.26 2.12 18.35
N GLY A 159 -3.92 3.18 18.82
CA GLY A 159 -3.87 4.48 18.17
C GLY A 159 -4.87 5.49 18.70
N ASN A 160 -4.70 6.76 18.30
CA ASN A 160 -5.61 7.88 18.59
C ASN A 160 -6.49 8.26 17.37
N TYR A 161 -6.30 7.59 16.24
CA TYR A 161 -7.16 7.63 15.06
C TYR A 161 -7.35 6.23 14.48
N ILE A 162 -8.43 6.07 13.70
CA ILE A 162 -8.68 4.87 12.90
C ILE A 162 -8.97 5.27 11.45
N LEU A 163 -8.49 4.45 10.52
CA LEU A 163 -9.02 4.41 9.16
C LEU A 163 -10.13 3.36 9.14
N GLU A 164 -11.34 3.78 8.81
CA GLU A 164 -12.46 2.87 8.53
C GLU A 164 -12.63 2.69 7.04
N MET A 165 -13.13 1.52 6.65
CA MET A 165 -13.48 1.22 5.28
C MET A 165 -14.78 0.43 5.19
N ARG A 166 -15.49 0.61 4.07
CA ARG A 166 -16.54 -0.28 3.58
C ARG A 166 -16.19 -0.73 2.16
N LYS A 167 -16.43 -2.00 1.87
CA LYS A 167 -15.90 -2.65 0.66
C LYS A 167 -16.81 -2.45 -0.54
N ASN A 168 -16.22 -2.27 -1.72
CA ASN A 168 -16.95 -2.31 -2.98
C ASN A 168 -17.09 -3.77 -3.47
N ASN A 169 -18.32 -4.16 -3.82
CA ASN A 169 -18.67 -5.49 -4.35
C ASN A 169 -17.99 -5.81 -5.68
N GLU A 170 -17.89 -4.84 -6.60
CA GLU A 170 -17.64 -5.14 -8.02
C GLU A 170 -16.14 -5.22 -8.36
N PHE A 171 -15.32 -4.39 -7.71
CA PHE A 171 -13.91 -4.25 -8.09
C PHE A 171 -12.99 -5.26 -7.37
N LEU A 172 -13.29 -5.52 -6.09
CA LEU A 172 -12.54 -6.46 -5.27
C LEU A 172 -13.19 -7.85 -5.17
N ASP A 173 -14.39 -8.03 -5.73
CA ASP A 173 -15.22 -9.24 -5.58
C ASP A 173 -15.25 -9.75 -4.13
N GLN A 174 -15.66 -8.86 -3.24
CA GLN A 174 -15.88 -9.15 -1.82
C GLN A 174 -17.31 -8.78 -1.46
N SER A 175 -17.95 -9.52 -0.56
CA SER A 175 -19.28 -9.16 -0.06
C SER A 175 -19.28 -7.73 0.47
N SER A 176 -20.03 -6.86 -0.18
CA SER A 176 -20.24 -5.49 0.25
C SER A 176 -21.05 -5.52 1.52
N THR A 177 -20.59 -4.70 2.44
CA THR A 177 -21.30 -4.40 3.67
C THR A 177 -21.59 -2.91 3.60
N ASN A 178 -22.82 -2.52 3.93
CA ASN A 178 -23.09 -1.11 4.19
C ASN A 178 -22.43 -0.65 5.49
N ASP A 179 -21.99 -1.61 6.32
CA ASP A 179 -21.32 -1.38 7.58
C ASP A 179 -19.86 -0.98 7.39
N TRP A 180 -19.46 0.02 8.17
CA TRP A 180 -18.07 0.44 8.32
C TRP A 180 -17.30 -0.58 9.16
N THR A 181 -16.09 -0.87 8.74
CA THR A 181 -15.15 -1.76 9.45
C THR A 181 -13.84 -1.04 9.69
N VAL A 182 -13.16 -1.35 10.79
CA VAL A 182 -11.83 -0.78 11.06
C VAL A 182 -10.83 -1.41 10.10
N GLY A 183 -10.15 -0.61 9.30
CA GLY A 183 -9.00 -1.05 8.52
C GLY A 183 -7.77 -1.17 9.41
N TYR A 184 -7.39 -0.06 10.04
CA TYR A 184 -6.30 -0.01 11.01
C TYR A 184 -6.46 1.18 11.96
N ALA A 185 -5.84 1.08 13.13
CA ALA A 185 -5.62 2.21 14.04
C ALA A 185 -4.20 2.74 13.87
N PHE A 186 -4.00 4.03 14.14
CA PHE A 186 -2.69 4.66 14.08
C PHE A 186 -2.55 5.81 15.07
N HIS A 187 -1.28 6.11 15.36
CA HIS A 187 -0.85 7.25 16.15
C HIS A 187 -0.54 8.41 15.22
N LEU A 188 -1.15 9.58 15.41
CA LEU A 188 -0.85 10.79 14.60
C LEU A 188 0.56 11.35 14.87
N GLU A 189 1.19 10.90 15.94
CA GLU A 189 2.57 11.25 16.27
C GLU A 189 3.53 10.89 15.12
N GLU A 190 4.33 11.86 14.69
CA GLU A 190 5.34 11.67 13.65
C GLU A 190 6.34 10.59 14.06
N VAL A 191 6.60 9.68 13.14
CA VAL A 191 7.66 8.68 13.25
C VAL A 191 8.67 8.84 12.12
N ASN A 192 9.89 8.35 12.35
CA ASN A 192 10.96 8.37 11.37
C ASN A 192 11.11 7.01 10.68
N VAL A 193 12.13 6.90 9.82
CA VAL A 193 12.48 5.66 9.10
C VAL A 193 12.93 4.53 10.03
N GLU A 194 13.41 4.81 11.24
CA GLU A 194 13.76 3.78 12.21
C GLU A 194 12.51 3.00 12.64
N LYS A 195 11.37 3.69 12.77
CA LYS A 195 10.07 3.03 13.04
C LYS A 195 9.61 2.20 11.85
N ALA A 196 9.87 2.62 10.61
CA ALA A 196 9.59 1.81 9.42
C ALA A 196 10.48 0.55 9.37
N ASN A 197 11.76 0.66 9.73
CA ASN A 197 12.66 -0.50 9.90
C ASN A 197 12.20 -1.43 11.03
N ALA A 198 11.70 -0.88 12.13
CA ALA A 198 11.11 -1.68 13.21
C ALA A 198 9.84 -2.42 12.75
N ALA A 199 8.97 -1.77 11.97
CA ALA A 199 7.81 -2.41 11.36
C ALA A 199 8.23 -3.55 10.41
N GLN A 200 9.23 -3.32 9.54
CA GLN A 200 9.81 -4.37 8.69
C GLN A 200 10.27 -5.57 9.53
N LYS A 201 11.06 -5.32 10.59
CA LYS A 201 11.56 -6.38 11.48
C LYS A 201 10.42 -7.18 12.12
N ILE A 202 9.40 -6.51 12.65
CA ILE A 202 8.22 -7.18 13.21
C ILE A 202 7.53 -8.04 12.16
N ILE A 203 7.32 -7.52 10.95
CA ILE A 203 6.66 -8.27 9.86
C ILE A 203 7.49 -9.47 9.39
N VAL A 204 8.82 -9.36 9.38
CA VAL A 204 9.72 -10.46 9.01
C VAL A 204 9.76 -11.53 10.10
N GLU A 205 9.89 -11.15 11.37
CA GLU A 205 10.25 -12.08 12.45
C GLU A 205 9.06 -12.61 13.25
N HIS A 206 7.99 -11.81 13.43
CA HIS A 206 6.91 -12.17 14.35
C HIS A 206 6.13 -13.40 13.86
N GLU A 207 5.89 -14.37 14.74
CA GLU A 207 5.22 -15.63 14.39
C GLU A 207 3.79 -15.40 13.87
N GLY A 208 3.08 -14.44 14.44
CA GLY A 208 1.75 -14.00 13.98
C GLY A 208 1.74 -13.12 12.73
N SER A 209 2.90 -12.83 12.11
CA SER A 209 2.92 -12.03 10.88
C SER A 209 2.28 -12.80 9.72
N PRO A 210 1.39 -12.15 8.94
CA PRO A 210 0.77 -12.78 7.77
C PRO A 210 1.68 -12.80 6.54
N PHE A 211 2.81 -12.06 6.55
CA PHE A 211 3.62 -11.84 5.33
C PHE A 211 4.95 -12.59 5.30
N ASN A 212 5.30 -13.38 6.32
CA ASN A 212 6.53 -14.18 6.35
C ASN A 212 6.28 -15.70 6.16
N LYS A 213 5.13 -16.08 5.59
CA LYS A 213 4.70 -17.48 5.46
C LYS A 213 4.73 -18.00 4.02
N VAL A 214 4.04 -17.29 3.13
CA VAL A 214 3.88 -17.67 1.72
C VAL A 214 3.92 -16.43 0.84
N PRO A 215 4.28 -16.57 -0.46
CA PRO A 215 4.22 -15.46 -1.39
C PRO A 215 2.80 -14.89 -1.50
N LEU A 216 2.72 -13.57 -1.46
CA LEU A 216 1.52 -12.80 -1.69
C LEU A 216 1.90 -11.60 -2.54
N ILE A 217 1.29 -11.51 -3.72
CA ILE A 217 1.46 -10.38 -4.65
C ILE A 217 0.07 -9.91 -5.03
N VAL A 218 -0.20 -8.61 -4.91
CA VAL A 218 -1.48 -8.01 -5.26
C VAL A 218 -1.24 -6.71 -6.01
N LYS A 219 -2.01 -6.45 -7.06
CA LYS A 219 -1.94 -5.18 -7.80
C LYS A 219 -3.32 -4.83 -8.34
N LEU A 220 -3.66 -3.55 -8.30
CA LEU A 220 -4.83 -3.10 -9.02
C LEU A 220 -4.57 -3.16 -10.53
N THR A 221 -5.65 -3.34 -11.26
CA THR A 221 -5.69 -3.30 -12.73
C THR A 221 -6.73 -2.26 -13.13
N GLU A 222 -6.76 -1.89 -14.41
CA GLU A 222 -7.69 -0.87 -14.91
C GLU A 222 -9.15 -1.15 -14.50
N ASN A 223 -9.53 -2.43 -14.44
CA ASN A 223 -10.91 -2.88 -14.30
C ASN A 223 -11.12 -3.87 -13.12
N GLY A 224 -10.21 -3.90 -12.15
CA GLY A 224 -10.29 -4.76 -10.96
C GLY A 224 -8.94 -4.98 -10.31
N HIS A 225 -8.62 -6.20 -9.89
CA HIS A 225 -7.32 -6.51 -9.28
C HIS A 225 -6.85 -7.93 -9.61
N ALA A 226 -5.54 -8.14 -9.53
CA ALA A 226 -4.92 -9.45 -9.61
C ALA A 226 -4.21 -9.76 -8.29
N SER A 227 -4.35 -11.00 -7.82
CA SER A 227 -3.68 -11.53 -6.63
C SER A 227 -3.03 -12.86 -6.97
N LEU A 228 -1.74 -12.99 -6.72
CA LEU A 228 -0.96 -14.21 -6.92
C LEU A 228 -0.44 -14.71 -5.57
N THR A 229 -0.67 -15.99 -5.30
CA THR A 229 -0.01 -16.74 -4.23
C THR A 229 0.86 -17.83 -4.86
N LYS A 230 1.53 -18.64 -4.03
CA LYS A 230 2.29 -19.80 -4.53
C LYS A 230 1.43 -20.74 -5.38
N ASP A 231 0.18 -20.95 -4.99
CA ASP A 231 -0.65 -22.02 -5.54
C ASP A 231 -1.74 -21.54 -6.49
N SER A 232 -2.03 -20.23 -6.55
CA SER A 232 -3.12 -19.73 -7.39
C SER A 232 -2.98 -18.28 -7.82
N LEU A 233 -3.50 -17.99 -9.02
CA LEU A 233 -3.79 -16.65 -9.50
C LEU A 233 -5.29 -16.39 -9.36
N THR A 234 -5.63 -15.24 -8.80
CA THR A 234 -7.00 -14.74 -8.69
C THR A 234 -7.08 -13.41 -9.44
N ILE A 235 -7.98 -13.31 -10.41
CA ILE A 235 -8.25 -12.06 -11.15
C ILE A 235 -9.70 -11.70 -10.91
N ALA A 236 -9.95 -10.51 -10.37
CA ALA A 236 -11.26 -9.88 -10.43
C ALA A 236 -11.26 -8.84 -11.54
N LYS A 237 -12.23 -8.92 -12.46
CA LYS A 237 -12.40 -7.98 -13.57
C LYS A 237 -13.89 -7.79 -13.85
N ASN A 238 -14.36 -6.54 -13.87
CA ASN A 238 -15.76 -6.19 -14.19
C ASN A 238 -16.79 -7.00 -13.37
N GLY A 239 -16.60 -7.12 -12.06
CA GLY A 239 -17.52 -7.87 -11.20
C GLY A 239 -17.46 -9.39 -11.34
N LYS A 240 -16.49 -9.93 -12.10
CA LYS A 240 -16.27 -11.38 -12.24
C LYS A 240 -14.91 -11.78 -11.71
N LYS A 241 -14.88 -12.79 -10.86
CA LYS A 241 -13.65 -13.39 -10.33
C LYS A 241 -13.36 -14.73 -10.97
N THR A 242 -12.12 -14.91 -11.39
CA THR A 242 -11.55 -16.19 -11.79
C THR A 242 -10.43 -16.55 -10.85
N LYS A 243 -10.37 -17.82 -10.45
CA LYS A 243 -9.26 -18.37 -9.68
C LYS A 243 -8.76 -19.62 -10.39
N GLU A 244 -7.47 -19.66 -10.66
CA GLU A 244 -6.80 -20.78 -11.30
C GLU A 244 -5.59 -21.23 -10.50
N THR A 245 -5.31 -22.53 -10.53
CA THR A 245 -4.12 -23.11 -9.91
C THR A 245 -2.90 -22.75 -10.74
N VAL A 246 -1.78 -22.46 -10.07
CA VAL A 246 -0.54 -22.03 -10.70
C VAL A 246 0.55 -23.07 -10.43
N THR A 247 1.24 -23.51 -11.49
CA THR A 247 2.48 -24.30 -11.37
C THR A 247 3.68 -23.40 -11.11
N GLU A 248 4.81 -23.97 -10.68
CA GLU A 248 6.04 -23.21 -10.45
C GLU A 248 6.55 -22.48 -11.70
N GLU A 249 6.43 -23.10 -12.88
CA GLU A 249 6.80 -22.47 -14.15
C GLU A 249 5.88 -21.29 -14.49
N GLN A 250 4.56 -21.47 -14.32
CA GLN A 250 3.59 -20.41 -14.52
C GLN A 250 3.79 -19.26 -13.53
N TYR A 251 4.15 -19.55 -12.28
CA TYR A 251 4.37 -18.55 -11.24
C TYR A 251 5.40 -17.50 -11.65
N LYS A 252 6.57 -17.94 -12.15
CA LYS A 252 7.63 -17.03 -12.62
C LYS A 252 7.16 -16.17 -13.79
N ASN A 253 6.46 -16.77 -14.75
CA ASN A 253 5.93 -16.04 -15.90
C ASN A 253 4.85 -15.02 -15.49
N LEU A 254 4.00 -15.37 -14.53
CA LEU A 254 2.92 -14.52 -14.02
C LEU A 254 3.45 -13.34 -13.19
N LEU A 255 4.51 -13.53 -12.40
CA LEU A 255 5.20 -12.43 -11.73
C LEU A 255 5.58 -11.33 -12.72
N HIS A 256 6.17 -11.70 -13.85
CA HIS A 256 6.57 -10.73 -14.87
C HIS A 256 5.37 -10.20 -15.65
N SER A 257 4.55 -11.07 -16.25
CA SER A 257 3.50 -10.65 -17.19
C SER A 257 2.36 -9.88 -16.53
N THR A 258 2.06 -10.16 -15.26
CA THR A 258 0.91 -9.56 -14.54
C THR A 258 1.35 -8.46 -13.59
N PHE A 259 2.51 -8.61 -12.95
CA PHE A 259 2.97 -7.72 -11.88
C PHE A 259 4.23 -6.93 -12.23
N GLY A 260 4.85 -7.17 -13.39
CA GLY A 260 6.09 -6.50 -13.80
C GLY A 260 7.30 -6.88 -12.95
N ILE A 261 7.23 -8.00 -12.22
CA ILE A 261 8.30 -8.46 -11.33
C ILE A 261 9.18 -9.48 -12.06
N THR A 262 10.47 -9.17 -12.17
CA THR A 262 11.50 -10.14 -12.55
C THR A 262 12.41 -10.37 -11.34
N LEU A 263 12.53 -11.63 -10.92
CA LEU A 263 13.49 -12.05 -9.90
C LEU A 263 14.80 -12.43 -10.61
N ASN A 264 15.92 -11.94 -10.09
CA ASN A 264 17.24 -12.37 -10.55
C ASN A 264 17.54 -13.72 -9.90
N PHE A 265 17.42 -14.80 -10.67
CA PHE A 265 17.85 -16.14 -10.26
C PHE A 265 19.32 -16.37 -10.61
#